data_AF-A0A8H3H925-F1
#
_entry.id   AF-A0A8H3H925-F1
#
_cell.length_a   1.000
_cell.length_b   1.000
_cell.length_c   1.000
_cell.angle_alpha   90.00
_cell.angle_beta   90.00
_cell.angle_gamma   90.00
#
_symmetry.space_group_name_H-M   'P 1'
#
loop_
_entity.id
_entity.type
_entity.pdbx_description
1 polymer ?
#
loop_
_entity_poly.entity_id
_entity_poly.type
_entity_poly.pdbx_seq_one_letter_code
_entity_poly.pdbx_strand_id
1 'polypeptide(L)'
;MVWPDDKESMTLNGVVKDREHVKRFFEKFTPEIRVEGIDNTLTTRQNIKDSVDQVVRGRPPLMVAYFQGHSQGGSGPLRYVTGDRNEDGSLEGFTAEKLIKMFSKLSQCTMSMVITDVCNFGNLYRLQFQLILDGDRYLWWETNEWSEDNKLGRKYRITSPMLHVAASLEWQSAYETDKRGGYLTNSLGAAEPRTLPQLLLHLRQGVDGHMKDAKIHPRSPLAQELTQFPQIFSTYKLPLDDPEIFSKIYLGTAKP
;
A
#
# COMPACT_ATOMS: atom_id res chain seq x y z
N MET A 1 8.83 -24.25 1.10
CA MET A 1 7.88 -24.04 2.21
C MET A 1 6.54 -24.51 1.71
N VAL A 2 6.02 -25.61 2.27
CA VAL A 2 4.69 -26.13 1.96
C VAL A 2 3.70 -25.23 2.72
N TRP A 3 2.72 -24.68 2.01
CA TRP A 3 1.66 -23.91 2.63
C TRP A 3 0.92 -24.78 3.66
N PRO A 4 0.31 -24.22 4.71
CA PRO A 4 -0.48 -25.05 5.59
C PRO A 4 -1.56 -25.72 4.74
N ASP A 5 -1.64 -27.05 4.87
CA ASP A 5 -2.83 -27.80 4.54
C ASP A 5 -4.04 -27.11 5.19
N ASP A 6 -5.25 -27.35 4.70
CA ASP A 6 -6.56 -26.72 5.02
C ASP A 6 -6.94 -26.50 6.52
N LYS A 7 -6.02 -26.74 7.46
CA LYS A 7 -6.11 -26.58 8.91
C LYS A 7 -5.69 -25.21 9.44
N GLU A 8 -4.88 -24.40 8.74
CA GLU A 8 -4.60 -23.01 9.17
C GLU A 8 -5.35 -22.00 8.30
N SER A 9 -6.23 -21.23 8.92
CA SER A 9 -7.06 -20.26 8.22
C SER A 9 -6.23 -19.06 7.73
N MET A 10 -6.17 -18.87 6.42
CA MET A 10 -5.64 -17.64 5.77
C MET A 10 -6.65 -16.47 5.83
N THR A 11 -7.71 -16.58 6.63
CA THR A 11 -8.69 -15.52 6.83
C THR A 11 -8.04 -14.33 7.54
N LEU A 12 -8.10 -13.19 6.88
CA LEU A 12 -7.85 -11.89 7.51
C LEU A 12 -9.07 -11.53 8.35
N ASN A 13 -8.88 -11.44 9.66
CA ASN A 13 -9.95 -11.22 10.62
C ASN A 13 -10.25 -9.72 10.82
N GLY A 14 -9.31 -8.85 10.45
CA GLY A 14 -9.42 -7.40 10.57
C GLY A 14 -10.14 -6.70 9.42
N VAL A 15 -10.42 -7.39 8.32
CA VAL A 15 -10.92 -6.80 7.05
C VAL A 15 -12.15 -5.91 7.23
N VAL A 16 -13.09 -6.31 8.09
CA VAL A 16 -14.31 -5.52 8.33
C VAL A 16 -13.95 -4.16 8.95
N LYS A 17 -13.03 -4.15 9.91
CA LYS A 17 -12.56 -2.91 10.55
C LYS A 17 -11.73 -2.07 9.58
N ASP A 18 -10.92 -2.70 8.75
CA ASP A 18 -10.13 -2.00 7.74
C ASP A 18 -11.00 -1.28 6.72
N ARG A 19 -12.08 -1.92 6.26
CA ARG A 19 -13.08 -1.26 5.41
C ARG A 19 -13.66 0.00 6.07
N GLU A 20 -13.97 -0.04 7.38
CA GLU A 20 -14.45 1.14 8.11
C GLU A 20 -13.38 2.24 8.16
N HIS A 21 -12.14 1.89 8.47
CA HIS A 21 -11.04 2.86 8.61
C HIS A 21 -10.65 3.50 7.27
N VAL A 22 -10.53 2.71 6.20
CA VAL A 22 -10.26 3.23 4.85
C VAL A 22 -11.39 4.13 4.37
N LYS A 23 -12.65 3.74 4.63
CA LYS A 23 -13.79 4.59 4.28
C LYS A 23 -13.72 5.95 4.97
N ARG A 24 -13.44 5.98 6.28
CA ARG A 24 -13.25 7.24 7.02
C ARG A 24 -12.10 8.07 6.45
N PHE A 25 -11.01 7.44 6.06
CA PHE A 25 -9.90 8.13 5.43
C PHE A 25 -10.32 8.75 4.09
N PHE A 26 -11.00 7.99 3.21
CA PHE A 26 -11.47 8.48 1.91
C PHE A 26 -12.55 9.57 2.03
N GLU A 27 -13.46 9.47 3.01
CA GLU A 27 -14.47 10.50 3.27
C GLU A 27 -13.82 11.85 3.62
N LYS A 28 -12.67 11.84 4.31
CA LYS A 28 -11.90 13.04 4.64
C LYS A 28 -11.01 13.51 3.49
N PHE A 29 -10.31 12.58 2.86
CA PHE A 29 -9.24 12.89 1.91
C PHE A 29 -9.76 13.16 0.50
N THR A 30 -10.82 12.46 0.11
CA THR A 30 -11.41 12.53 -1.22
C THR A 30 -12.94 12.54 -1.11
N PRO A 31 -13.53 13.60 -0.52
CA PRO A 31 -14.97 13.72 -0.49
C PRO A 31 -15.50 13.62 -1.92
N GLU A 32 -16.57 12.86 -2.11
CA GLU A 32 -17.22 12.62 -3.42
C GLU A 32 -16.52 11.63 -4.37
N ILE A 33 -15.38 11.01 -3.98
CA ILE A 33 -14.83 9.93 -4.81
C ILE A 33 -15.79 8.74 -4.83
N ARG A 34 -16.04 8.19 -6.02
CA ARG A 34 -16.78 6.94 -6.17
C ARG A 34 -15.93 5.80 -5.62
N VAL A 35 -16.31 5.26 -4.47
CA VAL A 35 -15.66 4.09 -3.87
C VAL A 35 -16.32 2.82 -4.41
N GLU A 36 -15.56 2.03 -5.17
CA GLU A 36 -15.95 0.69 -5.61
C GLU A 36 -15.15 -0.34 -4.83
N GLY A 37 -15.84 -1.15 -4.03
CA GLY A 37 -15.23 -2.29 -3.35
C GLY A 37 -15.28 -3.53 -4.24
N ILE A 38 -14.14 -4.21 -4.40
CA ILE A 38 -14.12 -5.59 -4.92
C ILE A 38 -14.18 -6.50 -3.70
N ASP A 39 -15.26 -7.27 -3.56
CA ASP A 39 -15.39 -8.19 -2.43
C ASP A 39 -14.43 -9.38 -2.55
N ASN A 40 -14.14 -10.08 -1.45
CA ASN A 40 -13.12 -11.13 -1.39
C ASN A 40 -13.35 -12.25 -2.42
N THR A 41 -14.60 -12.65 -2.64
CA THR A 41 -14.98 -13.67 -3.64
C THR A 41 -14.82 -13.21 -5.08
N LEU A 42 -14.73 -11.89 -5.29
CA LEU A 42 -14.56 -11.24 -6.58
C LEU A 42 -13.14 -10.68 -6.77
N THR A 43 -12.24 -10.86 -5.81
CA THR A 43 -10.86 -10.34 -5.86
C THR A 43 -9.97 -11.24 -6.72
N THR A 44 -10.39 -11.50 -7.97
CA THR A 44 -9.59 -12.23 -8.96
C THR A 44 -8.59 -11.30 -9.63
N ARG A 45 -7.51 -11.85 -10.20
CA ARG A 45 -6.56 -11.05 -10.99
C ARG A 45 -7.25 -10.37 -12.16
N GLN A 46 -8.23 -11.04 -12.77
CA GLN A 46 -8.96 -10.48 -13.90
C GLN A 46 -9.80 -9.27 -13.47
N ASN A 47 -10.56 -9.37 -12.38
CA ASN A 47 -11.39 -8.25 -11.89
C ASN A 47 -10.54 -7.05 -11.46
N ILE A 48 -9.45 -7.27 -10.72
CA ILE A 48 -8.51 -6.20 -10.35
C ILE A 48 -7.96 -5.52 -11.61
N LYS A 49 -7.52 -6.31 -12.59
CA LYS A 49 -6.98 -5.78 -13.85
C LYS A 49 -8.04 -5.00 -14.61
N ASP A 50 -9.27 -5.48 -14.69
CA ASP A 50 -10.35 -4.81 -15.41
C ASP A 50 -10.76 -3.50 -14.74
N SER A 51 -10.80 -3.45 -13.41
CA SER A 51 -11.00 -2.20 -12.67
C SER A 51 -9.90 -1.18 -12.97
N VAL A 52 -8.62 -1.59 -12.96
CA VAL A 52 -7.52 -0.66 -13.33
C VAL A 52 -7.57 -0.28 -14.81
N ASP A 53 -7.83 -1.23 -15.72
CA ASP A 53 -7.96 -0.96 -17.16
C ASP A 53 -9.17 -0.02 -17.46
N GLN A 54 -10.23 -0.05 -16.63
CA GLN A 54 -11.34 0.92 -16.71
C GLN A 54 -10.89 2.33 -16.31
N VAL A 55 -10.15 2.48 -15.21
CA VAL A 55 -9.57 3.77 -14.79
C VAL A 55 -8.63 4.31 -15.87
N VAL A 56 -7.75 3.45 -16.42
CA VAL A 56 -6.83 3.80 -17.51
C VAL A 56 -7.58 4.38 -18.72
N ARG A 57 -8.71 3.77 -19.09
CA ARG A 57 -9.56 4.25 -20.19
C ARG A 57 -10.25 5.58 -19.86
N GLY A 58 -10.74 5.73 -18.62
CA GLY A 58 -11.43 6.94 -18.17
C GLY A 58 -10.53 8.15 -17.98
N ARG A 59 -9.23 7.93 -17.70
CA ARG A 59 -8.22 8.97 -17.44
C ARG A 59 -8.68 10.01 -16.40
N PRO A 60 -9.18 9.59 -15.22
CA PRO A 60 -9.59 10.54 -14.20
C PRO A 60 -8.40 11.37 -13.72
N PRO A 61 -8.62 12.55 -13.12
CA PRO A 61 -7.55 13.33 -12.50
C PRO A 61 -6.90 12.59 -11.33
N LEU A 62 -7.67 11.77 -10.62
CA LEU A 62 -7.22 10.96 -9.48
C LEU A 62 -7.73 9.52 -9.57
N MET A 63 -6.86 8.58 -9.23
CA MET A 63 -7.16 7.20 -8.87
C MET A 63 -6.71 6.96 -7.42
N VAL A 64 -7.57 6.39 -6.60
CA VAL A 64 -7.17 5.89 -5.28
C VAL A 64 -7.39 4.39 -5.25
N ALA A 65 -6.37 3.63 -4.84
CA ALA A 65 -6.44 2.18 -4.72
C ALA A 65 -5.94 1.76 -3.33
N TYR A 66 -6.73 0.94 -2.65
CA TYR A 66 -6.37 0.32 -1.40
C TYR A 66 -6.32 -1.20 -1.59
N PHE A 67 -5.16 -1.79 -1.29
CA PHE A 67 -4.95 -3.23 -1.31
C PHE A 67 -4.72 -3.72 0.12
N GLN A 68 -5.62 -4.58 0.58
CA GLN A 68 -5.42 -5.40 1.77
C GLN A 68 -5.27 -6.85 1.33
N GLY A 69 -4.39 -7.60 1.96
CA GLY A 69 -4.24 -9.00 1.63
C GLY A 69 -2.96 -9.62 2.15
N HIS A 70 -2.71 -10.83 1.67
CA HIS A 70 -1.48 -11.56 1.94
C HIS A 70 -0.46 -11.33 0.85
N SER A 71 0.81 -11.47 1.22
CA SER A 71 1.90 -11.63 0.27
C SER A 71 2.55 -13.00 0.38
N GLN A 72 3.15 -13.48 -0.71
CA GLN A 72 4.01 -14.65 -0.70
C GLN A 72 5.42 -14.29 -1.20
N GLY A 73 6.44 -14.49 -0.36
CA GLY A 73 7.84 -14.11 -0.62
C GLY A 73 8.90 -15.20 -0.40
N GLY A 74 8.53 -16.49 -0.44
CA GLY A 74 9.43 -17.60 -0.10
C GLY A 74 10.56 -17.86 -1.11
N SER A 75 10.26 -18.51 -2.24
CA SER A 75 11.25 -19.03 -3.21
C SER A 75 11.10 -18.45 -4.63
N GLY A 76 10.45 -17.29 -4.74
CA GLY A 76 10.17 -16.62 -6.01
C GLY A 76 9.88 -15.13 -5.82
N PRO A 77 9.57 -14.39 -6.90
CA PRO A 77 9.25 -12.98 -6.79
C PRO A 77 8.04 -12.78 -5.88
N LEU A 78 8.11 -11.76 -5.02
CA LEU A 78 7.02 -11.39 -4.12
C LEU A 78 5.71 -11.24 -4.88
N ARG A 79 4.64 -11.84 -4.35
CA ARG A 79 3.30 -11.84 -4.95
C ARG A 79 2.25 -11.31 -3.99
N TYR A 80 1.40 -10.41 -4.47
CA TYR A 80 0.10 -10.11 -3.86
C TYR A 80 -0.86 -11.27 -4.10
N VAL A 81 -1.38 -11.89 -3.05
CA VAL A 81 -2.29 -13.03 -3.16
C VAL A 81 -3.70 -12.54 -3.50
N THR A 82 -4.33 -13.20 -4.47
CA THR A 82 -5.70 -12.92 -4.92
C THR A 82 -6.63 -14.09 -4.59
N GLY A 83 -7.93 -13.96 -4.89
CA GLY A 83 -8.89 -15.06 -4.78
C GLY A 83 -8.74 -16.16 -5.84
N ASP A 84 -7.85 -15.99 -6.82
CA ASP A 84 -7.59 -17.00 -7.86
C ASP A 84 -6.88 -18.23 -7.30
N ARG A 85 -7.22 -19.40 -7.88
CA ARG A 85 -6.60 -20.69 -7.58
C ARG A 85 -6.14 -21.38 -8.86
N ASN A 86 -4.98 -22.00 -8.80
CA ASN A 86 -4.51 -22.95 -9.81
C ASN A 86 -5.35 -24.24 -9.79
N GLU A 87 -5.17 -25.08 -10.81
CA GLU A 87 -5.79 -26.41 -10.90
C GLU A 87 -5.44 -27.31 -9.71
N ASP A 88 -4.25 -27.14 -9.13
CA ASP A 88 -3.80 -27.84 -7.92
C ASP A 88 -4.35 -27.24 -6.61
N GLY A 89 -5.20 -26.22 -6.70
CA GLY A 89 -5.81 -25.53 -5.55
C GLY A 89 -4.93 -24.44 -4.92
N SER A 90 -3.67 -24.29 -5.34
CA SER A 90 -2.76 -23.28 -4.82
C SER A 90 -3.18 -21.87 -5.23
N LEU A 91 -3.00 -20.90 -4.31
CA LEU A 91 -3.41 -19.52 -4.55
C LEU A 91 -2.48 -18.82 -5.55
N GLU A 92 -3.10 -18.05 -6.44
CA GLU A 92 -2.39 -17.21 -7.40
C GLU A 92 -2.38 -15.74 -7.00
N GLY A 93 -1.50 -14.98 -7.65
CA GLY A 93 -1.30 -13.59 -7.31
C GLY A 93 -0.64 -12.75 -8.39
N PHE A 94 -0.49 -11.47 -8.10
CA PHE A 94 0.28 -10.56 -8.93
C PHE A 94 1.71 -10.44 -8.42
N THR A 95 2.67 -10.67 -9.30
CA THR A 95 4.06 -10.27 -9.04
C THR A 95 4.19 -8.75 -9.10
N ALA A 96 5.26 -8.22 -8.49
CA ALA A 96 5.65 -6.82 -8.62
C ALA A 96 5.63 -6.34 -10.09
N GLU A 97 6.21 -7.12 -11.02
CA GLU A 97 6.25 -6.78 -12.44
C GLU A 97 4.84 -6.66 -13.06
N LYS A 98 3.92 -7.56 -12.72
CA LYS A 98 2.54 -7.50 -13.22
C LYS A 98 1.81 -6.25 -12.70
N LEU A 99 2.00 -5.91 -11.42
CA LEU A 99 1.45 -4.68 -10.84
C LEU A 99 2.06 -3.44 -11.49
N ILE A 100 3.38 -3.36 -11.64
CA ILE A 100 4.07 -2.26 -12.33
C ILE A 100 3.54 -2.12 -13.76
N LYS A 101 3.43 -3.22 -14.52
CA LYS A 101 2.90 -3.20 -15.88
C LYS A 101 1.44 -2.72 -15.95
N MET A 102 0.65 -3.04 -14.95
CA MET A 102 -0.76 -2.62 -14.88
C MET A 102 -0.85 -1.12 -14.65
N PHE A 103 -0.14 -0.60 -13.65
CA PHE A 103 -0.12 0.83 -13.31
C PHE A 103 0.67 1.69 -14.31
N SER A 104 1.63 1.12 -15.06
CA SER A 104 2.38 1.86 -16.09
C SER A 104 1.53 2.32 -17.27
N LYS A 105 0.29 1.83 -17.39
CA LYS A 105 -0.65 2.26 -18.43
C LYS A 105 -1.41 3.54 -18.08
N LEU A 106 -1.34 3.98 -16.82
CA LEU A 106 -2.03 5.19 -16.40
C LEU A 106 -1.48 6.41 -17.17
N SER A 107 -2.39 7.35 -17.46
CA SER A 107 -2.02 8.61 -18.11
C SER A 107 -1.11 9.42 -17.20
N GLN A 108 -0.15 10.16 -17.78
CA GLN A 108 0.64 11.15 -17.03
C GLN A 108 -0.23 12.27 -16.43
N CYS A 109 -1.45 12.46 -16.93
CA CYS A 109 -2.42 13.38 -16.34
C CYS A 109 -3.21 12.81 -15.15
N THR A 110 -3.12 11.49 -14.90
CA THR A 110 -3.82 10.83 -13.80
C THR A 110 -2.86 10.68 -12.63
N MET A 111 -3.17 11.34 -11.52
CA MET A 111 -2.49 11.09 -10.26
C MET A 111 -3.04 9.81 -9.62
N SER A 112 -2.18 9.04 -8.97
CA SER A 112 -2.58 7.83 -8.24
C SER A 112 -2.10 7.89 -6.79
N MET A 113 -2.99 7.59 -5.84
CA MET A 113 -2.62 7.24 -4.48
C MET A 113 -2.88 5.74 -4.30
N VAL A 114 -1.82 4.98 -4.06
CA VAL A 114 -1.91 3.54 -3.82
C VAL A 114 -1.55 3.28 -2.36
N ILE A 115 -2.37 2.51 -1.66
CA ILE A 115 -2.17 2.16 -0.25
C ILE A 115 -2.15 0.64 -0.17
N THR A 116 -1.10 0.08 0.43
CA THR A 116 -0.95 -1.38 0.53
C THR A 116 -0.76 -1.78 1.99
N ASP A 117 -1.79 -2.40 2.57
CA ASP A 117 -1.73 -3.07 3.86
C ASP A 117 -1.49 -4.57 3.64
N VAL A 118 -0.25 -4.88 3.29
CA VAL A 118 0.21 -6.20 2.91
C VAL A 118 1.64 -6.41 3.42
N CYS A 119 1.93 -7.60 3.94
CA CYS A 119 3.27 -7.98 4.37
C CYS A 119 4.30 -7.82 3.24
N ASN A 120 5.54 -7.55 3.61
CA ASN A 120 6.71 -7.60 2.72
C ASN A 120 6.65 -6.68 1.50
N PHE A 121 5.74 -5.70 1.43
CA PHE A 121 5.52 -4.97 0.18
C PHE A 121 6.56 -3.89 -0.10
N GLY A 122 7.02 -3.14 0.89
CA GLY A 122 8.03 -2.08 0.70
C GLY A 122 7.77 -1.20 -0.53
N ASN A 123 8.79 -0.96 -1.35
CA ASN A 123 8.69 -0.24 -2.62
C ASN A 123 8.39 -1.20 -3.81
N LEU A 124 7.35 -2.02 -3.70
CA LEU A 124 6.99 -3.00 -4.75
C LEU A 124 6.85 -2.37 -6.14
N TYR A 125 6.33 -1.13 -6.18
CA TYR A 125 6.12 -0.37 -7.41
C TYR A 125 7.40 0.26 -7.97
N ARG A 126 8.52 0.17 -7.24
CA ARG A 126 9.85 0.69 -7.60
C ARG A 126 9.80 2.15 -8.00
N LEU A 127 9.08 2.94 -7.19
CA LEU A 127 8.97 4.38 -7.38
C LEU A 127 10.31 5.05 -7.04
N GLN A 128 10.59 6.16 -7.71
CA GLN A 128 11.89 6.81 -7.67
C GLN A 128 12.27 7.35 -6.29
N PHE A 129 11.33 7.91 -5.54
CA PHE A 129 11.61 8.60 -4.29
C PHE A 129 10.94 7.96 -3.10
N GLN A 130 11.62 7.95 -1.96
CA GLN A 130 11.10 7.58 -0.64
C GLN A 130 11.17 8.80 0.28
N LEU A 131 10.10 9.03 1.06
CA LEU A 131 10.10 10.03 2.10
C LEU A 131 10.79 9.46 3.34
N ILE A 132 11.91 10.06 3.72
CA ILE A 132 12.69 9.65 4.89
C ILE A 132 12.85 10.81 5.88
N LEU A 133 13.13 10.48 7.14
CA LEU A 133 13.59 11.40 8.16
C LEU A 133 15.11 11.24 8.27
N ASP A 134 15.86 12.26 7.89
CA ASP A 134 17.32 12.32 8.03
C ASP A 134 17.68 13.35 9.09
N GLY A 135 18.17 12.88 10.24
CA GLY A 135 18.24 13.68 11.46
C GLY A 135 16.86 14.22 11.84
N ASP A 136 16.73 15.55 11.85
CA ASP A 136 15.49 16.25 12.20
C ASP A 136 14.70 16.77 10.97
N ARG A 137 15.11 16.40 9.75
CA ARG A 137 14.52 16.94 8.52
C ARG A 137 13.95 15.84 7.64
N TYR A 138 12.75 16.06 7.13
CA TYR A 138 12.14 15.19 6.14
C TYR A 138 12.63 15.55 4.74
N LEU A 139 12.97 14.55 3.93
CA LEU A 139 13.43 14.73 2.56
C LEU A 139 13.03 13.55 1.65
N TRP A 140 13.03 13.81 0.35
CA TRP A 140 12.90 12.76 -0.67
C TRP A 140 14.27 12.20 -1.02
N TRP A 141 14.46 10.91 -0.73
CA TRP A 141 15.64 10.13 -1.08
C TRP A 141 15.39 9.27 -2.30
N GLU A 142 16.37 9.14 -3.21
CA GLU A 142 16.23 8.24 -4.36
C GLU A 142 16.37 6.77 -3.93
N THR A 143 15.46 5.93 -4.38
CA THR A 143 15.38 4.53 -3.98
C THR A 143 16.42 3.67 -4.71
N ASN A 144 16.95 2.66 -4.01
CA ASN A 144 17.94 1.74 -4.59
C ASN A 144 17.34 0.99 -5.79
N GLU A 145 16.08 0.61 -5.69
CA GLU A 145 15.31 -0.08 -6.73
C GLU A 145 15.29 0.71 -8.04
N TRP A 146 15.17 2.04 -7.95
CA TRP A 146 15.19 2.91 -9.11
C TRP A 146 16.56 2.98 -9.76
N SER A 147 17.62 3.17 -8.95
CA SER A 147 18.99 3.21 -9.46
C SER A 147 19.41 1.89 -10.11
N GLU A 148 18.96 0.75 -9.59
CA GLU A 148 19.15 -0.58 -10.20
C GLU A 148 18.40 -0.73 -11.52
N ASP A 149 17.13 -0.30 -11.58
CA ASP A 149 16.31 -0.43 -12.79
C ASP A 149 16.89 0.37 -13.96
N ASN A 150 17.51 1.52 -13.68
CA ASN A 150 18.22 2.31 -14.70
C ASN A 150 19.42 1.56 -15.28
N LYS A 151 20.13 0.75 -14.49
CA LYS A 151 21.26 -0.07 -14.96
C LYS A 151 20.79 -1.25 -15.81
N LEU A 152 19.64 -1.83 -15.47
CA LEU A 152 19.13 -3.06 -16.08
C LEU A 152 18.20 -2.82 -17.28
N GLY A 153 17.79 -1.58 -17.56
CA GLY A 153 16.96 -1.24 -18.71
C GLY A 153 15.57 -1.89 -18.68
N ARG A 154 14.83 -1.74 -17.57
CA ARG A 154 13.53 -2.39 -17.39
C ARG A 154 12.51 -2.05 -18.48
N LYS A 155 11.73 -3.07 -18.87
CA LYS A 155 10.68 -2.99 -19.90
C LYS A 155 9.46 -2.13 -19.51
N TYR A 156 9.06 -2.14 -18.25
CA TYR A 156 7.90 -1.39 -17.75
C TYR A 156 8.29 -0.49 -16.59
N ARG A 157 7.69 0.70 -16.54
CA ARG A 157 7.91 1.71 -15.51
C ARG A 157 6.64 2.55 -15.32
N ILE A 158 6.31 2.87 -14.08
CA ILE A 158 5.22 3.80 -13.78
C ILE A 158 5.74 5.22 -14.02
N THR A 159 5.23 5.88 -15.04
CA THR A 159 5.61 7.26 -15.41
C THR A 159 4.53 8.28 -15.05
N SER A 160 3.34 7.83 -14.65
CA SER A 160 2.30 8.68 -14.11
C SER A 160 2.65 9.14 -12.68
N PRO A 161 2.15 10.31 -12.23
CA PRO A 161 2.27 10.71 -10.84
C PRO A 161 1.65 9.66 -9.91
N MET A 162 2.46 9.09 -9.02
CA MET A 162 2.03 8.13 -8.02
C MET A 162 2.58 8.52 -6.65
N LEU A 163 1.73 8.36 -5.64
CA LEU A 163 2.08 8.35 -4.23
C LEU A 163 1.70 6.96 -3.68
N HIS A 164 2.65 6.23 -3.12
CA HIS A 164 2.43 4.90 -2.56
C HIS A 164 2.67 4.92 -1.05
N VAL A 165 1.66 4.51 -0.28
CA VAL A 165 1.75 4.32 1.18
C VAL A 165 1.81 2.82 1.47
N ALA A 166 2.95 2.33 1.93
CA ALA A 166 3.16 0.92 2.24
C ALA A 166 3.11 0.68 3.76
N ALA A 167 2.49 -0.41 4.18
CA ALA A 167 2.36 -0.78 5.60
C ALA A 167 3.67 -1.18 6.27
N SER A 168 4.62 -1.68 5.49
CA SER A 168 5.86 -2.24 6.00
C SER A 168 7.00 -2.15 4.99
N LEU A 169 8.22 -2.37 5.48
CA LEU A 169 9.40 -2.62 4.65
C LEU A 169 9.28 -3.96 3.89
N GLU A 170 10.09 -4.16 2.86
CA GLU A 170 10.02 -5.38 2.02
C GLU A 170 10.32 -6.68 2.79
N TRP A 171 11.03 -6.60 3.91
CA TRP A 171 11.35 -7.73 4.79
C TRP A 171 10.48 -7.79 6.06
N GLN A 172 9.48 -6.92 6.20
CA GLN A 172 8.64 -6.83 7.40
C GLN A 172 7.21 -7.32 7.15
N SER A 173 6.67 -8.03 8.13
CA SER A 173 5.23 -8.32 8.18
C SER A 173 4.42 -7.05 8.47
N ALA A 174 3.18 -7.05 7.99
CA ALA A 174 2.13 -6.14 8.42
C ALA A 174 1.20 -6.91 9.39
N TYR A 175 0.80 -6.26 10.48
CA TYR A 175 0.02 -6.90 11.54
C TYR A 175 -1.41 -6.40 11.60
N GLU A 176 -2.32 -7.28 12.00
CA GLU A 176 -3.73 -6.95 12.20
C GLU A 176 -4.30 -7.62 13.47
N THR A 177 -5.48 -7.15 13.89
CA THR A 177 -6.33 -7.83 14.87
C THR A 177 -7.79 -7.77 14.44
N ASP A 178 -8.60 -8.71 14.94
CA ASP A 178 -10.05 -8.73 14.77
C ASP A 178 -10.75 -7.42 15.18
N LYS A 179 -10.30 -6.80 16.28
CA LYS A 179 -10.93 -5.63 16.88
C LYS A 179 -10.49 -4.30 16.26
N ARG A 180 -9.26 -4.23 15.75
CA ARG A 180 -8.68 -2.96 15.27
C ARG A 180 -8.43 -2.93 13.77
N GLY A 181 -8.47 -4.06 13.06
CA GLY A 181 -7.99 -4.14 11.69
C GLY A 181 -6.46 -4.19 11.62
N GLY A 182 -5.93 -3.98 10.41
CA GLY A 182 -4.53 -3.75 10.12
C GLY A 182 -4.00 -2.49 10.80
N TYR A 183 -2.81 -2.57 11.39
CA TYR A 183 -2.25 -1.47 12.18
C TYR A 183 -1.99 -0.21 11.35
N LEU A 184 -1.55 -0.37 10.10
CA LEU A 184 -1.44 0.76 9.18
C LEU A 184 -2.83 1.35 8.92
N THR A 185 -3.78 0.50 8.52
CA THR A 185 -5.11 0.96 8.10
C THR A 185 -5.88 1.64 9.23
N ASN A 186 -5.79 1.12 10.45
CA ASN A 186 -6.34 1.78 11.65
C ASN A 186 -5.75 3.18 11.83
N SER A 187 -4.41 3.27 11.80
CA SER A 187 -3.68 4.54 11.95
C SER A 187 -4.04 5.53 10.84
N LEU A 188 -4.21 5.06 9.62
CA LEU A 188 -4.65 5.85 8.47
C LEU A 188 -6.05 6.43 8.69
N GLY A 189 -6.99 5.63 9.19
CA GLY A 189 -8.36 6.07 9.47
C GLY A 189 -8.46 7.14 10.58
N ALA A 190 -7.45 7.22 11.45
CA ALA A 190 -7.36 8.23 12.51
C ALA A 190 -6.51 9.45 12.12
N ALA A 191 -5.72 9.38 11.06
CA ALA A 191 -4.77 10.42 10.69
C ALA A 191 -5.48 11.70 10.18
N GLU A 192 -5.03 12.85 10.65
CA GLU A 192 -5.45 14.18 10.15
C GLU A 192 -4.22 15.03 9.75
N PRO A 193 -3.42 14.57 8.78
CA PRO A 193 -2.20 15.26 8.40
C PRO A 193 -2.49 16.47 7.49
N ARG A 194 -1.72 17.55 7.66
CA ARG A 194 -1.72 18.67 6.71
C ARG A 194 -0.62 18.53 5.65
N THR A 195 0.47 17.83 5.99
CA THR A 195 1.62 17.63 5.10
C THR A 195 1.99 16.14 4.98
N LEU A 196 2.76 15.78 3.95
CA LEU A 196 3.26 14.41 3.77
C LEU A 196 4.16 13.94 4.94
N PRO A 197 5.08 14.76 5.47
CA PRO A 197 5.81 14.43 6.71
C PRO A 197 4.90 14.13 7.90
N GLN A 198 3.85 14.94 8.10
CA GLN A 198 2.89 14.70 9.19
C GLN A 198 2.12 13.39 9.00
N LEU A 199 1.74 13.04 7.76
CA LEU A 199 1.12 11.76 7.47
C LEU A 199 2.05 10.60 7.86
N LEU A 200 3.30 10.61 7.40
CA LEU A 200 4.26 9.56 7.74
C LEU A 200 4.47 9.44 9.26
N LEU A 201 4.58 10.58 9.95
CA LEU A 201 4.74 10.62 11.40
C LEU A 201 3.52 10.02 12.12
N HIS A 202 2.30 10.43 11.77
CA HIS A 202 1.06 9.90 12.35
C HIS A 202 0.92 8.39 12.12
N LEU A 203 1.19 7.92 10.90
CA LEU A 203 1.15 6.49 10.58
C LEU A 203 2.15 5.70 11.43
N ARG A 204 3.39 6.18 11.56
CA ARG A 204 4.42 5.52 12.38
C ARG A 204 4.04 5.51 13.86
N GLN A 205 3.58 6.62 14.41
CA GLN A 205 3.16 6.71 15.81
C GLN A 205 1.98 5.78 16.13
N GLY A 206 0.98 5.72 15.24
CA GLY A 206 -0.16 4.82 15.39
C GLY A 206 0.25 3.35 15.36
N VAL A 207 1.06 2.96 14.37
CA VAL A 207 1.58 1.59 14.26
C VAL A 207 2.47 1.24 15.47
N ASP A 208 3.35 2.14 15.90
CA ASP A 208 4.19 1.93 17.09
C ASP A 208 3.34 1.70 18.35
N GLY A 209 2.25 2.45 18.50
CA GLY A 209 1.29 2.26 19.59
C GLY A 209 0.66 0.86 19.55
N HIS A 210 0.21 0.42 18.38
CA HIS A 210 -0.34 -0.92 18.21
C HIS A 210 0.70 -2.04 18.44
N MET A 211 1.93 -1.86 17.96
CA MET A 211 3.01 -2.81 18.19
C MET A 211 3.38 -2.92 19.67
N LYS A 212 3.39 -1.80 20.42
CA LYS A 212 3.59 -1.81 21.87
C LYS A 212 2.49 -2.58 22.59
N ASP A 213 1.23 -2.30 22.29
CA ASP A 213 0.08 -3.00 22.87
C ASP A 213 0.15 -4.51 22.59
N ALA A 214 0.49 -4.88 21.36
CA ALA A 214 0.56 -6.28 20.93
C ALA A 214 1.70 -7.05 21.63
N LYS A 215 2.83 -6.40 21.88
CA LYS A 215 3.98 -6.98 22.59
C LYS A 215 3.71 -7.28 24.06
N ILE A 216 2.77 -6.58 24.68
CA ILE A 216 2.37 -6.80 26.08
C ILE A 216 1.05 -7.56 26.22
N HIS A 217 0.50 -8.08 25.12
CA HIS A 217 -0.80 -8.74 25.13
C HIS A 217 -0.77 -9.99 26.04
N PRO A 218 -1.69 -10.12 27.02
CA PRO A 218 -1.56 -11.07 28.12
C PRO A 218 -1.66 -12.55 27.71
N ARG A 219 -2.27 -12.84 26.56
CA ARG A 219 -2.52 -14.22 26.10
C ARG A 219 -1.71 -14.62 24.86
N SER A 220 -1.24 -13.63 24.11
CA SER A 220 -0.60 -13.85 22.80
C SER A 220 0.30 -12.65 22.48
N PRO A 221 1.36 -12.43 23.27
CA PRO A 221 2.26 -11.30 23.03
C PRO A 221 3.02 -11.52 21.73
N LEU A 222 3.18 -10.45 20.93
CA LEU A 222 4.13 -10.44 19.82
C LEU A 222 5.57 -10.51 20.36
N ALA A 223 6.45 -11.16 19.61
CA ALA A 223 7.87 -11.18 19.94
C ALA A 223 8.48 -9.76 19.89
N GLN A 224 9.46 -9.50 20.77
CA GLN A 224 9.92 -8.14 21.08
C GLN A 224 10.69 -7.50 19.91
N GLU A 225 11.35 -8.32 19.11
CA GLU A 225 12.11 -7.94 17.91
C GLU A 225 11.22 -7.60 16.71
N LEU A 226 9.95 -8.01 16.73
CA LEU A 226 9.04 -7.74 15.62
C LEU A 226 8.75 -6.24 15.52
N THR A 227 8.78 -5.75 14.29
CA THR A 227 8.63 -4.33 13.95
C THR A 227 7.82 -4.19 12.66
N GLN A 228 7.15 -3.04 12.52
CA GLN A 228 6.42 -2.66 11.32
C GLN A 228 6.65 -1.16 11.11
N PHE A 229 7.22 -0.77 9.97
CA PHE A 229 7.48 0.64 9.64
C PHE A 229 6.75 1.07 8.36
N PRO A 230 5.68 1.86 8.48
CA PRO A 230 5.04 2.50 7.33
C PRO A 230 6.02 3.34 6.52
N GLN A 231 5.89 3.27 5.19
CA GLN A 231 6.72 3.97 4.21
C GLN A 231 5.85 4.78 3.25
N ILE A 232 6.40 5.88 2.72
CA ILE A 232 5.77 6.66 1.65
C ILE A 232 6.77 6.78 0.51
N PHE A 233 6.34 6.39 -0.69
CA PHE A 233 7.11 6.49 -1.93
C PHE A 233 6.39 7.36 -2.96
N SER A 234 7.12 7.95 -3.89
CA SER A 234 6.52 8.72 -4.99
C SER A 234 7.35 8.66 -6.28
N THR A 235 6.67 8.81 -7.41
CA THR A 235 7.31 9.05 -8.71
C THR A 235 8.06 10.38 -8.73
N TYR A 236 7.62 11.38 -7.96
CA TYR A 236 8.16 12.73 -7.98
C TYR A 236 8.42 13.29 -6.58
N LYS A 237 9.28 14.31 -6.49
CA LYS A 237 9.49 15.06 -5.25
C LYS A 237 8.32 16.01 -5.01
N LEU A 238 7.27 15.53 -4.36
CA LEU A 238 6.15 16.37 -3.96
C LEU A 238 6.56 17.38 -2.88
N PRO A 239 5.96 18.59 -2.81
CA PRO A 239 6.23 19.55 -1.75
C PRO A 239 6.00 18.96 -0.35
N LEU A 240 6.99 19.07 0.54
CA LEU A 240 6.92 18.51 1.89
C LEU A 240 6.32 19.47 2.92
N ASP A 241 6.43 20.77 2.69
CA ASP A 241 5.95 21.83 3.59
C ASP A 241 4.63 22.45 3.13
N ASP A 242 4.01 21.89 2.10
CA ASP A 242 2.76 22.40 1.52
C ASP A 242 1.54 21.88 2.30
N PRO A 243 0.81 22.76 3.05
CA PRO A 243 -0.35 22.35 3.82
C PRO A 243 -1.57 22.00 2.94
N GLU A 244 -1.53 22.33 1.64
CA GLU A 244 -2.59 22.04 0.68
C GLU A 244 -2.29 20.79 -0.15
N ILE A 245 -1.19 20.07 0.13
CA ILE A 245 -0.74 18.95 -0.69
C ILE A 245 -1.84 17.89 -0.88
N PHE A 246 -2.61 17.59 0.16
CA PHE A 246 -3.70 16.62 0.08
C PHE A 246 -4.86 17.09 -0.80
N SER A 247 -5.19 18.38 -0.78
CA SER A 247 -6.16 18.97 -1.71
C SER A 247 -5.66 18.92 -3.15
N LYS A 248 -4.37 19.20 -3.38
CA LYS A 248 -3.75 19.10 -4.70
C LYS A 248 -3.71 17.67 -5.22
N ILE A 249 -3.47 16.68 -4.35
CA ILE A 249 -3.57 15.26 -4.72
C ILE A 249 -5.00 14.92 -5.10
N TYR A 250 -5.99 15.33 -4.30
CA TYR A 250 -7.40 15.13 -4.59
C TYR A 250 -7.80 15.64 -5.98
N LEU A 251 -7.35 16.85 -6.33
CA LEU A 251 -7.61 17.48 -7.63
C LEU A 251 -6.75 16.95 -8.78
N GLY A 252 -5.79 16.03 -8.53
CA GLY A 252 -4.85 15.55 -9.54
C GLY A 252 -3.84 16.61 -10.03
N THR A 253 -3.59 17.62 -9.20
CA THR A 253 -2.72 18.78 -9.51
C THR A 253 -1.38 18.74 -8.78
N ALA A 254 -1.20 17.84 -7.80
CA ALA A 254 0.09 17.58 -7.14
C ALA A 254 1.03 16.80 -8.08
N LYS A 255 1.63 17.50 -9.03
CA LYS A 255 2.59 16.97 -10.00
C LYS A 255 3.71 18.01 -10.25
N PRO A 256 4.86 17.59 -10.81
CA PRO A 256 5.99 18.49 -11.08
C PRO A 256 5.63 19.68 -11.95
#